data_AF-A0A6P1Q2D8-F1
#
_entry.id   AF-A0A6P1Q2D8-F1
#
_cell.length_a   1.000
_cell.length_b   1.000
_cell.length_c   1.000
_cell.angle_alpha   90.00
_cell.angle_beta   90.00
_cell.angle_gamma   90.00
#
_symmetry.space_group_name_H-M   'P 1'
#
loop_
_entity.id
_entity.type
_entity.pdbx_description
1 polymer ?
#
loop_
_entity_poly.entity_id
_entity_poly.type
_entity_poly.pdbx_seq_one_letter_code
_entity_poly.pdbx_strand_id
1 'polypeptide(L)'
;MVKCTALALAPQRAKAPFTTIRLVHSRVDKVEKMTFEEFRKTWRQLRSNNRNPALNYFNRQNEAFKFCVLALANRDAPGTFRADDVGRPFESFDEQRRELIIIAMNQLSRWGRILPRQFSIADSFLSA
;
A
#
# COMPACT_ATOMS: atom_id res chain seq x y z
N MET A 1 23.31 65.46 7.29
CA MET A 1 24.10 64.30 6.81
C MET A 1 23.18 63.08 6.81
N VAL A 2 22.62 62.73 5.64
CA VAL A 2 21.66 61.63 5.51
C VAL A 2 22.42 60.35 5.19
N LYS A 3 22.32 59.32 6.04
CA LYS A 3 22.91 58.00 5.82
C LYS A 3 21.97 57.17 4.94
N CYS A 4 22.35 56.93 3.69
CA CYS A 4 21.73 55.91 2.85
C CYS A 4 22.28 54.54 3.23
N THR A 5 21.50 53.73 3.95
CA THR A 5 21.81 52.32 4.19
C THR A 5 21.27 51.49 3.02
N ALA A 6 22.16 50.84 2.28
CA ALA A 6 21.83 49.95 1.18
C ALA A 6 21.09 48.70 1.68
N LEU A 7 19.91 48.40 1.10
CA LEU A 7 19.21 47.13 1.29
C LEU A 7 20.04 46.00 0.68
N ALA A 8 20.49 45.05 1.49
CA ALA A 8 21.12 43.83 1.01
C ALA A 8 20.10 42.96 0.29
N LEU A 9 20.32 42.72 -1.01
CA LEU A 9 19.57 41.74 -1.81
C LEU A 9 19.89 40.33 -1.28
N ALA A 10 18.86 39.63 -0.80
CA ALA A 10 19.00 38.23 -0.37
C ALA A 10 19.49 37.35 -1.55
N PRO A 11 20.36 36.36 -1.31
CA PRO A 11 20.85 35.50 -2.38
C PRO A 11 19.70 34.71 -3.00
N GLN A 12 19.56 34.80 -4.33
CA GLN A 12 18.61 33.99 -5.08
C GLN A 12 18.89 32.51 -4.81
N ARG A 13 17.92 31.80 -4.23
CA ARG A 13 17.99 30.34 -4.06
C ARG A 13 18.11 29.71 -5.44
N ALA A 14 19.23 29.05 -5.71
CA ALA A 14 19.43 28.27 -6.92
C ALA A 14 18.26 27.28 -7.10
N LYS A 15 17.67 27.26 -8.30
CA LYS A 15 16.61 26.31 -8.65
C LYS A 15 17.18 24.90 -8.50
N ALA A 16 16.55 24.08 -7.66
CA ALA A 16 16.99 22.70 -7.46
C ALA A 16 16.94 21.96 -8.81
N PRO A 17 17.98 21.18 -9.17
CA PRO A 17 17.95 20.38 -10.37
C PRO A 17 16.81 19.36 -10.30
N PHE A 18 16.18 19.10 -11.44
CA PHE A 18 15.00 18.23 -11.60
C PHE A 18 15.20 16.80 -11.06
N THR A 19 16.44 16.38 -10.80
CA THR A 19 16.80 15.06 -10.29
C THR A 19 16.71 14.92 -8.77
N THR A 20 16.52 16.01 -8.01
CA THR A 20 16.48 15.92 -6.54
C THR A 20 15.06 15.63 -6.05
N ILE A 21 14.68 14.36 -6.08
CA ILE A 21 13.47 13.89 -5.40
C ILE A 21 13.74 13.90 -3.89
N ARG A 22 13.20 14.89 -3.16
CA ARG A 22 13.22 14.90 -1.69
C ARG A 22 12.18 13.91 -1.17
N LEU A 23 12.56 12.65 -1.05
CA LEU A 23 11.82 11.64 -0.29
C LEU A 23 12.08 11.89 1.20
N VAL A 24 11.20 12.65 1.86
CA VAL A 24 11.42 13.11 3.25
C VAL A 24 11.16 12.00 4.29
N HIS A 25 10.61 10.82 3.92
CA HIS A 25 10.24 9.80 4.93
C HIS A 25 10.47 8.33 4.54
N SER A 26 11.18 8.01 3.45
CA SER A 26 11.50 6.60 3.16
C SER A 26 12.85 6.24 3.77
N ARG A 27 12.85 5.53 4.90
CA ARG A 27 14.02 4.74 5.32
C ARG A 27 14.28 3.70 4.23
N VAL A 28 15.16 4.02 3.28
CA VAL A 28 15.64 3.09 2.26
C VAL A 28 17.04 2.68 2.69
N ASP A 29 17.10 1.66 3.54
CA ASP A 29 18.35 0.96 3.81
C ASP A 29 18.71 0.19 2.52
N LYS A 30 19.60 0.78 1.72
CA LYS A 30 20.15 0.31 0.43
C LYS A 30 19.18 0.40 -0.75
N VAL A 31 19.49 1.31 -1.69
CA VAL A 31 18.89 1.33 -3.03
C VAL A 31 19.45 0.14 -3.81
N GLU A 32 18.71 -0.95 -3.85
CA GLU A 32 19.03 -2.09 -4.70
C GLU A 32 18.87 -1.69 -6.17
N LYS A 33 19.93 -1.82 -6.97
CA LYS A 33 19.91 -1.44 -8.38
C LYS A 33 19.25 -2.55 -9.18
N MET A 34 17.98 -2.38 -9.53
CA MET A 34 17.27 -3.25 -10.48
C MET A 34 17.62 -2.88 -11.93
N THR A 35 17.55 -3.85 -12.83
CA THR A 35 17.66 -3.61 -14.28
C THR A 35 16.45 -2.80 -14.79
N PHE A 36 16.58 -2.17 -15.96
CA PHE A 36 15.48 -1.40 -16.56
C PHE A 36 14.28 -2.28 -16.92
N GLU A 37 14.51 -3.53 -17.32
CA GLU A 37 13.42 -4.48 -17.59
C GLU A 37 12.69 -4.90 -16.32
N GLU A 38 13.42 -5.21 -15.25
CA GLU A 38 12.84 -5.47 -13.93
C GLU A 38 12.04 -4.26 -13.47
N PHE A 39 12.60 -3.05 -13.56
CA PHE A 39 11.87 -1.82 -13.26
C PHE A 39 10.56 -1.70 -14.03
N ARG A 40 10.56 -1.94 -15.34
CA ARG A 40 9.34 -1.89 -16.16
C ARG A 40 8.31 -2.94 -15.76
N LYS A 41 8.73 -4.13 -15.33
CA LYS A 41 7.85 -5.19 -14.82
C LYS A 41 7.27 -4.78 -13.47
N THR A 42 8.13 -4.44 -12.50
CA THR A 42 7.73 -4.03 -11.15
C THR A 42 6.83 -2.80 -11.17
N TRP A 43 7.11 -1.81 -12.03
CA TRP A 43 6.28 -0.61 -12.15
C TRP A 43 4.89 -0.91 -12.71
N ARG A 44 4.78 -1.79 -13.72
CA ARG A 44 3.48 -2.23 -14.25
C ARG A 44 2.68 -2.98 -13.18
N GLN A 45 3.35 -3.87 -12.44
CA GLN A 45 2.74 -4.60 -11.33
C GLN A 45 2.27 -3.66 -10.22
N LEU A 46 3.11 -2.72 -9.76
CA LEU A 46 2.74 -1.70 -8.77
C LEU A 46 1.55 -0.84 -9.24
N ARG A 47 1.54 -0.45 -10.52
CA ARG A 47 0.43 0.30 -11.11
C ARG A 47 -0.86 -0.51 -11.12
N SER A 48 -0.77 -1.80 -11.39
CA SER A 48 -1.89 -2.74 -11.34
C SER A 48 -2.40 -2.92 -9.90
N ASN A 49 -1.51 -3.20 -8.95
CA ASN A 49 -1.85 -3.38 -7.55
C ASN A 49 -2.45 -2.11 -6.94
N ASN A 50 -1.96 -0.92 -7.33
CA ASN A 50 -2.55 0.36 -6.92
C ASN A 50 -4.02 0.55 -7.36
N ARG A 51 -4.49 -0.19 -8.37
CA ARG A 51 -5.90 -0.17 -8.79
C ARG A 51 -6.78 -1.14 -7.99
N ASN A 52 -6.20 -2.04 -7.20
CA ASN A 52 -6.93 -3.01 -6.40
C ASN A 52 -7.11 -2.50 -4.95
N PRO A 53 -8.29 -1.98 -4.58
CA PRO A 53 -8.49 -1.39 -3.26
C PRO A 53 -8.43 -2.44 -2.13
N ALA A 54 -8.90 -3.67 -2.36
CA ALA A 54 -8.86 -4.73 -1.33
C ALA A 54 -7.42 -5.09 -0.96
N LEU A 55 -6.58 -5.33 -1.98
CA LEU A 55 -5.15 -5.60 -1.83
C LEU A 55 -4.46 -4.46 -1.06
N ASN A 56 -4.64 -3.22 -1.52
CA ASN A 56 -3.99 -2.07 -0.91
C ASN A 56 -4.41 -1.87 0.54
N TYR A 57 -5.69 -2.09 0.84
CA TYR A 57 -6.18 -1.94 2.19
C TYR A 57 -5.64 -3.05 3.08
N PHE A 58 -5.82 -4.32 2.70
CA PHE A 58 -5.39 -5.48 3.49
C PHE A 58 -3.89 -5.42 3.81
N ASN A 59 -3.05 -5.06 2.83
CA ASN A 59 -1.60 -4.99 3.00
C ASN A 59 -1.15 -3.86 3.94
N ARG A 60 -1.94 -2.79 4.09
CA ARG A 60 -1.64 -1.67 5.01
C ARG A 60 -2.01 -1.97 6.46
N GLN A 61 -2.84 -2.97 6.72
CA GLN A 61 -3.31 -3.25 8.08
C GLN A 61 -2.29 -4.01 8.91
N ASN A 62 -2.39 -3.87 10.23
CA ASN A 62 -1.58 -4.62 11.18
C ASN A 62 -2.00 -6.10 11.26
N GLU A 63 -1.16 -6.90 11.91
CA GLU A 63 -1.40 -8.34 12.07
C GLU A 63 -2.68 -8.65 12.85
N ALA A 64 -3.04 -7.84 13.84
CA ALA A 64 -4.28 -8.03 14.62
C ALA A 64 -5.53 -7.91 13.74
N PHE A 65 -5.59 -6.91 12.86
CA PHE A 65 -6.68 -6.78 11.90
C PHE A 65 -6.70 -7.95 10.92
N LYS A 66 -5.55 -8.33 10.36
CA LYS A 66 -5.45 -9.48 9.45
C LYS A 66 -5.92 -10.75 10.14
N PHE A 67 -5.55 -10.98 11.40
CA PHE A 67 -6.05 -12.09 12.20
C PHE A 67 -7.57 -12.08 12.31
N CYS A 68 -8.20 -10.94 12.63
CA CYS A 68 -9.65 -10.83 12.69
C CYS A 68 -10.33 -11.17 11.36
N VAL A 69 -9.77 -10.69 10.24
CA VAL A 69 -10.27 -11.02 8.89
C VAL A 69 -10.18 -12.52 8.62
N LEU A 70 -9.01 -13.12 8.84
CA LEU A 70 -8.78 -14.54 8.55
C LEU A 70 -9.59 -15.46 9.49
N ALA A 71 -9.74 -15.08 10.76
CA ALA A 71 -10.57 -15.81 11.72
C ALA A 71 -12.05 -15.75 11.32
N LEU A 72 -12.53 -14.60 10.85
CA LEU A 72 -13.90 -14.46 10.35
C LEU A 72 -14.11 -15.28 9.07
N ALA A 73 -13.15 -15.26 8.15
CA ALA A 73 -13.20 -16.08 6.94
C ALA A 73 -13.21 -17.59 7.28
N ASN A 74 -12.41 -18.02 8.26
CA ASN A 74 -12.40 -19.40 8.75
C ASN A 74 -13.70 -19.83 9.43
N ARG A 75 -14.49 -18.89 9.98
CA ARG A 75 -15.82 -19.23 10.51
C ARG A 75 -16.74 -19.73 9.39
N ASP A 76 -16.66 -19.09 8.23
CA ASP A 76 -17.51 -19.41 7.07
C ASP A 76 -16.91 -20.55 6.23
N ALA A 77 -15.57 -20.71 6.24
CA ALA A 77 -14.84 -21.80 5.58
C ALA A 77 -13.73 -22.39 6.49
N PRO A 78 -14.06 -23.33 7.40
CA PRO A 78 -13.12 -23.85 8.39
C PRO A 78 -11.88 -24.51 7.80
N GLY A 79 -10.71 -24.23 8.40
CA GLY A 79 -9.43 -24.82 8.01
C GLY A 79 -8.76 -24.18 6.79
N THR A 80 -9.36 -23.15 6.20
CA THR A 80 -8.84 -22.47 5.00
C THR A 80 -7.57 -21.66 5.28
N PHE A 81 -7.51 -20.99 6.43
CA PHE A 81 -6.38 -20.15 6.85
C PHE A 81 -5.73 -20.70 8.11
N ARG A 82 -4.40 -20.70 8.15
CA ARG A 82 -3.58 -21.12 9.30
C ARG A 82 -3.08 -19.90 10.08
N ALA A 83 -2.56 -20.12 11.28
CA ALA A 83 -1.95 -19.05 12.07
C ALA A 83 -0.76 -18.40 11.33
N ASP A 84 0.03 -19.19 10.60
CA ASP A 84 1.18 -18.72 9.80
C ASP A 84 0.79 -17.90 8.56
N ASP A 85 -0.50 -17.81 8.25
CA ASP A 85 -1.03 -16.94 7.19
C ASP A 85 -1.22 -15.50 7.70
N VAL A 86 -1.27 -15.29 9.02
CA VAL A 86 -1.33 -13.97 9.62
C VAL A 86 -0.03 -13.23 9.31
N GLY A 87 -0.16 -12.05 8.71
CA GLY A 87 0.98 -11.21 8.31
C GLY A 87 1.35 -11.34 6.83
N ARG A 88 0.94 -12.41 6.15
CA ARG A 88 1.19 -12.57 4.71
C ARG A 88 0.51 -11.47 3.89
N PRO A 89 1.09 -11.06 2.74
CA PRO A 89 0.47 -10.09 1.85
C PRO A 89 -0.71 -10.73 1.09
N PHE A 90 -1.67 -9.90 0.69
CA PHE A 90 -2.87 -10.31 -0.04
C PHE A 90 -2.55 -11.13 -1.30
N GLU A 91 -1.46 -10.77 -2.00
CA GLU A 91 -1.05 -11.40 -3.24
C GLU A 91 -0.53 -12.83 -3.07
N SER A 92 -0.12 -13.21 -1.85
CA SER A 92 0.38 -14.56 -1.57
C SER A 92 -0.71 -15.63 -1.51
N PHE A 93 -1.97 -15.20 -1.40
CA PHE A 93 -3.12 -16.08 -1.35
C PHE A 93 -3.60 -16.42 -2.77
N ASP A 94 -4.14 -17.64 -2.92
CA ASP A 94 -4.87 -18.03 -4.12
C ASP A 94 -6.18 -17.26 -4.24
N GLU A 95 -6.77 -17.28 -5.43
CA GLU A 95 -7.95 -16.50 -5.75
C GLU A 95 -9.13 -16.78 -4.82
N GLN A 96 -9.38 -18.06 -4.51
CA GLN A 96 -10.45 -18.49 -3.61
C GLN A 96 -10.25 -17.93 -2.20
N ARG A 97 -9.02 -17.95 -1.66
CA ARG A 97 -8.74 -17.34 -0.36
C ARG A 97 -8.85 -15.83 -0.40
N ARG A 98 -8.43 -15.18 -1.49
CA ARG A 98 -8.59 -13.72 -1.66
C ARG A 98 -10.05 -13.29 -1.66
N GLU A 99 -10.93 -14.07 -2.30
CA GLU A 99 -12.38 -13.84 -2.26
C GLU A 99 -12.93 -13.92 -0.82
N LEU A 100 -12.57 -14.97 -0.08
CA LEU A 100 -12.98 -15.11 1.33
C LEU A 100 -12.48 -13.95 2.21
N ILE A 101 -11.26 -13.48 1.97
CA ILE A 101 -10.71 -12.28 2.63
C ILE A 101 -11.58 -11.05 2.32
N ILE A 102 -11.96 -10.84 1.06
CA ILE A 102 -12.82 -9.71 0.65
C ILE A 102 -14.19 -9.79 1.32
N ILE A 103 -14.79 -10.98 1.36
CA ILE A 103 -16.08 -11.20 2.01
C ILE A 103 -15.97 -10.88 3.51
N ALA A 104 -14.96 -11.39 4.20
CA ALA A 104 -14.73 -11.10 5.61
C ALA A 104 -14.46 -9.60 5.87
N MET A 105 -13.68 -8.93 5.03
CA MET A 105 -13.46 -7.48 5.12
C MET A 105 -14.76 -6.69 4.96
N ASN A 106 -15.63 -7.10 4.04
CA ASN A 106 -16.96 -6.50 3.85
C ASN A 106 -17.91 -6.78 5.02
N GLN A 107 -17.78 -7.92 5.71
CA GLN A 107 -18.54 -8.17 6.93
C GLN A 107 -18.06 -7.25 8.06
N LEU A 108 -16.74 -7.13 8.26
CA LEU A 108 -16.17 -6.23 9.27
C LEU A 108 -16.50 -4.76 8.99
N SER A 109 -16.66 -4.36 7.72
CA SER A 109 -16.98 -2.97 7.38
C SER A 109 -18.38 -2.55 7.81
N ARG A 110 -19.25 -3.52 8.07
CA ARG A 110 -20.58 -3.28 8.65
C ARG A 110 -20.53 -2.99 10.14
N TRP A 111 -19.46 -3.36 10.83
CA TRP A 111 -19.35 -3.23 12.29
C TRP A 111 -18.83 -1.85 12.73
N GLY A 112 -18.39 -1.01 11.82
CA GLY A 112 -17.95 0.35 12.14
C GLY A 112 -17.54 1.17 10.92
N ARG A 113 -17.18 2.44 11.13
CA ARG A 113 -16.75 3.35 10.05
C ARG A 113 -15.28 3.21 9.66
N ILE A 114 -14.58 2.20 10.18
CA ILE A 114 -13.12 2.04 10.03
C ILE A 114 -12.72 1.50 8.65
N LEU A 115 -13.66 0.85 7.96
CA LEU A 115 -13.45 0.25 6.65
C LEU A 115 -14.19 1.06 5.55
N PRO A 116 -13.66 1.06 4.31
CA PRO A 116 -14.43 1.50 3.14
C PRO A 116 -15.76 0.77 3.07
N ARG A 117 -16.79 1.44 2.52
CA ARG A 117 -18.17 0.91 2.50
C ARG A 117 -18.24 -0.52 1.95
N GLN A 118 -17.51 -0.82 0.87
CA GLN A 118 -17.48 -2.14 0.26
C GLN A 118 -16.27 -2.31 -0.66
N PHE A 119 -15.68 -3.50 -0.64
CA PHE A 119 -14.70 -3.99 -1.60
C PHE A 119 -15.39 -4.91 -2.62
N SER A 120 -14.91 -4.88 -3.87
CA SER A 120 -15.49 -5.70 -4.94
C SER A 120 -14.90 -7.11 -4.88
N ILE A 121 -15.71 -8.14 -5.16
CA ILE A 121 -15.19 -9.51 -5.34
C ILE A 121 -14.23 -9.57 -6.53
N ALA A 122 -14.38 -8.68 -7.52
CA ALA A 122 -13.46 -8.56 -8.64
C ALA A 122 -12.01 -8.22 -8.19
N ASP A 123 -11.83 -7.72 -6.97
CA ASP A 123 -10.50 -7.46 -6.40
C ASP A 123 -9.77 -8.75 -6.00
N SER A 124 -10.42 -9.92 -6.06
CA SER A 124 -9.77 -11.23 -5.88
C SER A 124 -8.91 -11.63 -7.07
N PHE A 125 -9.16 -11.06 -8.26
CA PHE A 125 -8.37 -11.30 -9.46
C PHE A 125 -7.16 -10.36 -9.48
N LEU A 126 -5.96 -10.93 -9.48
CA LEU A 126 -4.75 -10.19 -9.81
C LEU A 126 -4.54 -10.30 -11.31
N SER A 127 -4.69 -9.20 -12.04
CA SER A 127 -4.40 -9.19 -13.47
C SER A 127 -2.96 -9.65 -13.72
N ALA A 128 -2.83 -10.67 -14.56
CA ALA A 128 -1.57 -11.23 -15.03
C ALA A 128 -0.74 -10.21 -15.83
#